data_AF-A0A819L1N2-F1
#
_entry.id   AF-A0A819L1N2-F1
#
_cell.length_a   1.000
_cell.length_b   1.000
_cell.length_c   1.000
_cell.angle_alpha   90.00
_cell.angle_beta   90.00
_cell.angle_gamma   90.00
#
_symmetry.space_group_name_H-M   'P 1'
#
loop_
_entity.id
_entity.type
_entity.pdbx_description
1 polymer ?
#
loop_
_entity_poly.entity_id
_entity_poly.type
_entity_poly.pdbx_seq_one_letter_code
_entity_poly.pdbx_strand_id
1 'polypeptide(L)'
;ADEYHLKHIDWCSIVEYPHLISLDIDSANIYYAEHFLNETKTHLPCLTELKIRYEDLEMVTKNFTRNETRRNCTKVDPSKQQDEHWLFGEIGNDKQGFFSSSLC
;
A
#
# COMPACT_ATOMS: atom_id res chain seq x y z
N ALA A 1 45.51 -14.02 1.93
CA ALA A 1 44.87 -12.69 1.94
C ALA A 1 43.54 -12.95 1.28
N ASP A 2 42.60 -13.36 2.13
CA ASP A 2 41.57 -14.27 1.69
C ASP A 2 40.41 -13.48 1.11
N GLU A 3 40.07 -13.91 -0.08
CA GLU A 3 39.13 -13.35 -1.03
C GLU A 3 37.74 -13.34 -0.42
N TYR A 4 37.22 -12.15 -0.11
CA TYR A 4 35.84 -11.98 0.35
C TYR A 4 34.90 -12.35 -0.81
N HIS A 5 34.51 -13.62 -0.87
CA HIS A 5 33.30 -14.07 -1.55
C HIS A 5 32.10 -13.42 -0.85
N LEU A 6 31.83 -12.16 -1.21
CA LEU A 6 30.54 -11.52 -1.02
C LEU A 6 29.53 -12.39 -1.77
N LYS A 7 28.91 -13.31 -1.03
CA LYS A 7 27.70 -13.98 -1.46
C LYS A 7 26.78 -12.89 -1.94
N HIS A 8 26.41 -12.95 -3.21
CA HIS A 8 25.35 -12.17 -3.81
C HIS A 8 24.11 -12.42 -2.94
N ILE A 9 23.89 -11.55 -1.94
CA ILE A 9 22.67 -11.55 -1.16
C ILE A 9 21.61 -11.26 -2.20
N ASP A 10 20.70 -12.21 -2.41
CA ASP A 10 19.61 -12.04 -3.35
C ASP A 10 18.62 -11.04 -2.74
N TRP A 11 18.90 -9.74 -2.91
CA TRP A 11 18.05 -8.64 -2.47
C TRP A 11 16.68 -8.62 -3.19
N CYS A 12 16.42 -9.59 -4.09
CA CYS A 12 15.22 -9.71 -4.89
C CYS A 12 14.19 -10.72 -4.34
N SER A 13 14.35 -11.21 -3.11
CA SER A 13 13.32 -12.06 -2.51
C SER A 13 12.11 -11.20 -2.09
N ILE A 14 11.02 -11.32 -2.84
CA ILE A 14 9.71 -10.76 -2.49
C ILE A 14 9.28 -11.35 -1.14
N VAL A 15 8.94 -10.49 -0.19
CA VAL A 15 8.43 -10.93 1.13
C VAL A 15 6.94 -11.20 1.02
N GLU A 16 6.53 -12.44 1.21
CA GLU A 16 5.12 -12.84 1.12
C GLU A 16 4.45 -12.90 2.50
N TYR A 17 3.24 -12.34 2.57
CA TYR A 17 2.37 -12.40 3.76
C TYR A 17 1.06 -13.11 3.42
N PRO A 18 1.06 -14.46 3.36
CA PRO A 18 -0.05 -15.23 2.77
C PRO A 18 -1.33 -15.20 3.60
N HIS A 19 -1.27 -14.77 4.86
CA HIS A 19 -2.39 -14.74 5.80
C HIS A 19 -2.69 -13.35 6.33
N LEU A 20 -2.04 -12.30 5.80
CA LEU A 20 -2.32 -10.93 6.22
C LEU A 20 -3.65 -10.49 5.59
N ILE A 21 -4.65 -10.28 6.44
CA ILE A 21 -6.01 -9.89 6.05
C ILE A 21 -6.21 -8.37 6.17
N SER A 22 -5.58 -7.77 7.19
CA SER A 22 -5.70 -6.36 7.53
C SER A 22 -4.32 -5.74 7.73
N LEU A 23 -4.09 -4.57 7.13
CA LEU A 23 -2.87 -3.78 7.27
C LEU A 23 -3.24 -2.35 7.66
N ASP A 24 -2.82 -1.92 8.84
CA ASP A 24 -2.95 -0.53 9.31
C ASP A 24 -1.59 0.15 9.31
N ILE A 25 -1.46 1.15 8.44
CA ILE A 25 -0.28 1.99 8.24
C ILE A 25 -0.65 3.48 8.22
N ASP A 26 -1.80 3.84 8.78
CA ASP A 26 -2.32 5.21 8.82
C ASP A 26 -1.37 6.20 9.51
N SER A 27 -0.71 5.74 10.58
CA SER A 27 0.32 6.52 11.30
C SER A 27 1.75 6.15 10.92
N ALA A 28 1.93 5.29 9.91
CA ALA A 28 3.26 4.85 9.50
C ALA A 28 3.92 5.89 8.58
N ASN A 29 5.26 5.83 8.52
CA ASN A 29 5.98 6.60 7.51
C ASN A 29 5.65 6.07 6.10
N ILE A 30 5.53 6.98 5.14
CA ILE A 30 5.26 6.66 3.72
C ILE A 30 6.20 5.61 3.11
N TYR A 31 7.44 5.48 3.59
CA TYR A 31 8.35 4.43 3.11
C TYR A 31 7.82 3.02 3.40
N TYR A 32 7.06 2.83 4.49
CA TYR A 32 6.40 1.55 4.77
C TYR A 32 5.22 1.32 3.83
N ALA A 33 4.45 2.36 3.52
CA ALA A 33 3.40 2.28 2.51
C ALA A 33 3.99 1.88 1.14
N GLU A 34 5.09 2.51 0.72
CA GLU A 34 5.78 2.11 -0.52
C GLU A 34 6.30 0.67 -0.45
N HIS A 35 6.78 0.22 0.70
CA HIS A 35 7.29 -1.13 0.86
C HIS A 35 6.19 -2.19 0.76
N PHE A 36 5.07 -2.02 1.47
CA PHE A 36 3.97 -2.97 1.53
C PHE A 36 3.06 -2.95 0.30
N LEU A 37 2.92 -1.81 -0.34
CA LEU A 37 2.07 -1.71 -1.53
C LEU A 37 2.82 -2.08 -2.80
N ASN A 38 4.15 -2.11 -2.82
CA ASN A 38 4.92 -2.46 -4.01
C ASN A 38 5.08 -3.99 -4.17
N GLU A 39 4.53 -4.54 -5.25
CA GLU A 39 4.57 -5.98 -5.57
C GLU A 39 5.98 -6.54 -5.82
N THR A 40 6.94 -5.67 -6.19
CA THR A 40 8.34 -6.08 -6.36
C THR A 40 9.06 -6.29 -5.03
N LYS A 41 8.46 -5.86 -3.93
CA LYS A 41 9.00 -5.97 -2.57
C LYS A 41 8.17 -6.90 -1.70
N THR A 42 6.84 -6.86 -1.83
CA THR A 42 5.92 -7.62 -0.97
C THR A 42 4.76 -8.22 -1.76
N HIS A 43 4.27 -9.38 -1.31
CA HIS A 43 3.07 -10.01 -1.87
C HIS A 43 2.02 -10.22 -0.77
N LEU A 44 0.84 -9.63 -0.94
CA LEU A 44 -0.24 -9.60 0.05
C LEU A 44 -1.53 -10.27 -0.49
N PRO A 45 -1.52 -11.58 -0.76
CA PRO A 45 -2.58 -12.25 -1.52
C PRO A 45 -3.95 -12.28 -0.83
N CYS A 46 -4.00 -12.10 0.49
CA CYS A 46 -5.22 -12.15 1.29
C CYS A 46 -5.63 -10.80 1.88
N LEU A 47 -4.97 -9.71 1.49
CA LEU A 47 -5.29 -8.38 2.02
C LEU A 47 -6.68 -7.94 1.57
N THR A 48 -7.57 -7.73 2.53
CA THR A 48 -8.93 -7.25 2.28
C THR A 48 -9.19 -5.89 2.92
N GLU A 49 -8.37 -5.50 3.90
CA GLU A 49 -8.54 -4.27 4.67
C GLU A 49 -7.19 -3.53 4.71
N LEU A 50 -7.17 -2.30 4.20
CA LEU A 50 -6.00 -1.43 4.19
C LEU A 50 -6.40 -0.10 4.82
N LYS A 51 -5.77 0.25 5.94
CA LYS A 51 -5.90 1.59 6.54
C LYS A 51 -4.63 2.38 6.27
N ILE A 52 -4.77 3.43 5.49
CA ILE A 52 -3.69 4.31 5.04
C ILE A 52 -4.29 5.68 4.76
N ARG A 53 -3.54 6.75 5.03
CA ARG A 53 -3.92 8.11 4.63
C ARG A 53 -4.05 8.20 3.11
N TYR A 54 -5.08 8.92 2.65
CA TYR A 54 -5.33 9.06 1.22
C TYR A 54 -4.12 9.66 0.49
N GLU A 55 -3.48 10.67 1.07
CA GLU A 55 -2.34 11.37 0.46
C GLU A 55 -1.14 10.43 0.27
N ASP A 56 -0.89 9.54 1.24
CA ASP A 56 0.20 8.56 1.15
C ASP A 56 -0.11 7.51 0.09
N LEU A 57 -1.36 7.06 0.02
CA LEU A 57 -1.80 6.10 -0.99
C LEU A 57 -1.72 6.69 -2.41
N GLU A 58 -2.22 7.89 -2.61
CA GLU A 58 -2.13 8.63 -3.87
C GLU A 58 -0.67 8.80 -4.29
N MET A 59 0.22 9.13 -3.35
CA MET A 59 1.65 9.29 -3.60
C MET A 59 2.34 7.98 -3.99
N VAL A 60 2.10 6.90 -3.24
CA VAL A 60 2.72 5.58 -3.49
C VAL A 60 2.24 4.96 -4.81
N THR A 61 0.95 5.14 -5.12
CA THR A 61 0.35 4.66 -6.38
C THR A 61 0.60 5.60 -7.57
N LYS A 62 1.27 6.74 -7.37
CA LYS A 62 1.43 7.81 -8.37
C LYS A 62 0.08 8.17 -9.01
N ASN A 63 -0.88 8.60 -8.20
CA ASN A 63 -2.26 8.87 -8.63
C ASN A 63 -2.90 7.64 -9.30
N PHE A 64 -2.73 6.45 -8.72
CA PHE A 64 -3.31 5.20 -9.23
C PHE A 64 -2.85 4.81 -10.65
N THR A 65 -1.70 5.32 -11.11
CA THR A 65 -1.12 4.95 -12.41
C THR A 65 -0.06 3.86 -12.30
N ARG A 66 0.41 3.55 -11.08
CA ARG A 66 1.47 2.58 -10.82
C ARG A 66 0.92 1.16 -10.78
N ASN A 67 1.18 0.36 -11.81
CA ASN A 67 0.74 -1.03 -11.88
C ASN A 67 1.31 -1.92 -10.76
N GLU A 68 2.50 -1.57 -10.24
CA GLU A 68 3.18 -2.34 -9.19
C GLU A 68 2.40 -2.39 -7.87
N THR A 69 1.44 -1.50 -7.64
CA THR A 69 0.61 -1.51 -6.43
C THR A 69 -0.69 -2.28 -6.60
N ARG A 70 -0.99 -2.68 -7.82
CA ARG A 70 -2.29 -3.22 -8.20
C ARG A 70 -2.54 -4.57 -7.54
N ARG A 71 -1.57 -5.48 -7.67
CA ARG A 71 -1.71 -6.87 -7.24
C ARG A 71 -2.02 -7.00 -5.74
N ASN A 72 -1.37 -6.20 -4.91
CA ASN A 72 -1.57 -6.22 -3.45
C ASN A 72 -2.89 -5.57 -3.02
N CYS A 73 -3.47 -4.68 -3.84
CA CYS A 73 -4.71 -3.97 -3.51
C CYS A 73 -5.98 -4.56 -4.17
N THR A 74 -5.86 -5.56 -5.04
CA THR A 74 -6.99 -6.12 -5.81
C THR A 74 -8.21 -6.59 -5.01
N LYS A 75 -8.03 -6.97 -3.73
CA LYS A 75 -9.08 -7.49 -2.85
C LYS A 75 -9.48 -6.52 -1.74
N VAL A 76 -8.84 -5.35 -1.68
CA VAL A 76 -9.15 -4.33 -0.69
C VAL A 76 -10.53 -3.78 -0.98
N ASP A 77 -11.40 -3.81 0.03
CA ASP A 77 -12.74 -3.26 -0.11
C ASP A 77 -12.68 -1.72 0.06
N PRO A 78 -13.00 -0.95 -0.98
CA PRO A 78 -12.99 0.51 -0.93
C PRO A 78 -13.94 1.10 0.12
N SER A 79 -15.03 0.40 0.45
CA SER A 79 -16.00 0.84 1.45
C SER A 79 -15.51 0.67 2.89
N LYS A 80 -14.43 -0.10 3.07
CA LYS A 80 -13.80 -0.36 4.37
C LYS A 80 -12.60 0.53 4.67
N GLN A 81 -12.17 1.36 3.72
CA GLN A 81 -11.33 2.52 4.00
C GLN A 81 -12.19 3.60 4.68
N GLN A 82 -12.47 3.40 5.98
CA GLN A 82 -13.15 4.38 6.80
C GLN A 82 -12.12 5.36 7.35
N ASP A 83 -12.16 6.56 6.78
CA ASP A 83 -11.40 7.69 7.24
C ASP A 83 -12.26 8.47 8.24
N GLU A 84 -12.08 8.21 9.54
CA GLU A 84 -12.76 8.97 10.62
C GLU A 84 -12.20 10.40 10.77
N HIS A 85 -11.19 10.78 9.97
CA HIS A 85 -10.53 12.09 10.07
C HIS A 85 -11.28 13.24 9.35
N TRP A 86 -12.43 12.96 8.71
CA TRP A 86 -13.26 13.97 8.03
C TRP A 86 -14.21 14.79 8.93
N LEU A 87 -14.20 14.58 10.26
CA LEU A 87 -15.18 15.23 11.14
C LEU A 87 -14.75 16.58 11.75
N PHE A 88 -13.56 17.10 11.46
CA PHE A 88 -13.17 18.45 11.89
C PHE A 88 -12.46 19.25 10.79
N GLY A 89 -13.26 19.84 9.90
CA GLY A 89 -12.76 20.78 8.89
C GLY A 89 -13.91 21.38 8.09
N GLU A 90 -14.45 22.50 8.57
CA GLU A 90 -15.44 23.29 7.83
C GLU A 90 -14.88 23.79 6.47
N ILE A 91 -15.74 23.67 5.44
CA ILE A 91 -15.73 24.35 4.14
C ILE A 91 -14.65 23.92 3.12
N GLY A 92 -15.09 23.19 2.08
CA GLY A 92 -14.47 23.30 0.74
C GLY A 92 -14.44 22.02 -0.10
N ASN A 93 -15.46 21.86 -0.94
CA ASN A 93 -15.47 21.13 -2.23
C ASN A 93 -14.97 19.67 -2.28
N ASP A 94 -15.94 18.76 -2.35
CA ASP A 94 -16.04 17.67 -3.33
C ASP A 94 -14.72 16.96 -3.69
N LYS A 95 -14.18 16.20 -2.76
CA LYS A 95 -13.38 15.01 -3.11
C LYS A 95 -13.96 13.80 -2.42
N GLN A 96 -15.16 13.39 -2.85
CA GLN A 96 -15.55 11.99 -2.74
C GLN A 96 -14.59 11.20 -3.65
N GLY A 97 -13.44 10.81 -3.09
CA GLY A 97 -12.52 9.88 -3.72
C GLY A 97 -13.23 8.54 -3.84
N PHE A 98 -13.92 8.34 -4.97
CA PHE A 98 -14.53 7.07 -5.30
C PHE A 98 -13.39 6.07 -5.54
N PHE A 99 -13.10 5.25 -4.54
CA PHE A 99 -12.21 4.12 -4.71
C PHE A 99 -12.92 3.10 -5.62
N SER A 100 -12.58 3.13 -6.91
CA SER A 100 -12.95 2.04 -7.79
C SER A 100 -11.99 0.89 -7.55
N SER A 101 -12.53 -0.30 -7.26
CA SER A 101 -11.78 -1.56 -7.26
C SER A 101 -11.10 -1.86 -8.61
N SER A 102 -11.36 -1.06 -9.65
CA SER A 102 -10.69 -1.12 -10.94
C SER A 102 -9.38 -0.32 -11.03
N LEU A 103 -9.14 0.63 -10.11
CA LEU A 103 -8.00 1.57 -10.12
C LEU A 103 -6.88 1.13 -9.16
N CYS A 104 -7.18 0.18 -8.28
CA CYS A 104 -6.21 -0.65 -7.59
C CYS A 104 -6.09 -2.03 -8.23
#